data_AF-A0AAJ6YTZ8-F1
#
_entry.id   AF-A0AAJ6YTZ8-F1
#
_cell.length_a   1.000
_cell.length_b   1.000
_cell.length_c   1.000
_cell.angle_alpha   90.00
_cell.angle_beta   90.00
_cell.angle_gamma   90.00
#
_symmetry.space_group_name_H-M   'P 1'
#
loop_
_entity.id
_entity.type
_entity.pdbx_description
1 polymer ?
#
loop_
_entity_poly.entity_id
_entity_poly.type
_entity_poly.pdbx_seq_one_letter_code
_entity_poly.pdbx_strand_id
1 'polypeptide(L)'
;MEYSQPNERLKDKSKCANFRAQLKMCLLQTDCCKVHKITPRECLLSKHESVPEQCYILKNTFFECKRSIIDARRRFRGPKQ
;
A
#
# COMPACT_ATOMS: atom_id res chain seq x y z
N MET A 1 -16.47 -0.59 -7.64
CA MET A 1 -15.41 -0.07 -6.77
C MET A 1 -14.89 1.19 -7.42
N GLU A 2 -15.55 2.31 -7.13
CA GLU A 2 -15.30 3.59 -7.79
C GLU A 2 -14.26 4.39 -6.99
N TYR A 3 -13.29 4.96 -7.71
CA TYR A 3 -12.24 5.79 -7.13
C TYR A 3 -12.66 7.25 -7.25
N SER A 4 -13.33 7.75 -6.22
CA SER A 4 -13.64 9.18 -6.10
C SER A 4 -12.51 9.87 -5.32
N GLN A 5 -11.78 10.71 -6.06
CA GLN A 5 -10.97 11.85 -5.62
C GLN A 5 -9.60 11.62 -4.93
N PRO A 6 -8.58 12.42 -5.29
CA PRO A 6 -7.17 12.22 -4.94
C PRO A 6 -6.78 12.65 -3.51
N ASN A 7 -7.73 13.06 -2.65
CA ASN A 7 -7.39 13.59 -1.32
C ASN A 7 -8.36 13.19 -0.18
N GLU A 8 -9.16 12.13 -0.36
CA GLU A 8 -10.03 11.66 0.73
C GLU A 8 -9.24 10.85 1.75
N ARG A 9 -9.29 11.29 3.02
CA ARG A 9 -8.75 10.53 4.17
C ARG A 9 -9.31 9.11 4.08
N LEU A 10 -8.41 8.13 4.04
CA LEU A 10 -8.75 6.74 3.80
C LEU A 10 -9.80 6.27 4.83
N LYS A 11 -11.04 6.06 4.39
CA LYS A 11 -12.18 5.59 5.22
C LYS A 11 -11.96 4.19 5.82
N ASP A 12 -10.87 3.52 5.45
CA ASP A 12 -10.47 2.22 5.95
C ASP A 12 -10.02 2.35 7.42
N LYS A 13 -10.85 1.97 8.40
CA LYS A 13 -10.48 1.88 9.84
C LYS A 13 -9.68 0.61 10.19
N SER A 14 -9.10 -0.06 9.20
CA SER A 14 -8.42 -1.35 9.41
C SER A 14 -7.08 -1.16 10.14
N LYS A 15 -6.60 -2.20 10.86
CA LYS A 15 -5.28 -2.16 11.54
C LYS A 15 -4.10 -1.81 10.63
N CYS A 16 -4.23 -2.02 9.32
CA CYS A 16 -3.21 -1.71 8.31
C CYS A 16 -3.50 -0.43 7.49
N ALA A 17 -4.44 0.41 7.93
CA ALA A 17 -4.84 1.61 7.21
C ALA A 17 -3.69 2.60 7.02
N ASN A 18 -2.82 2.75 8.03
CA ASN A 18 -1.66 3.64 7.98
C ASN A 18 -0.71 3.26 6.84
N PHE A 19 -0.36 1.97 6.72
CA PHE A 19 0.50 1.49 5.63
C PHE A 19 -0.16 1.66 4.27
N ARG A 20 -1.50 1.49 4.19
CA ARG A 20 -2.25 1.71 2.95
C ARG A 20 -2.25 3.19 2.53
N ALA A 21 -2.38 4.11 3.49
CA ALA A 21 -2.30 5.54 3.24
C ALA A 21 -0.89 5.97 2.79
N GLN A 22 0.15 5.48 3.47
CA GLN A 22 1.54 5.74 3.11
C GLN A 22 1.87 5.21 1.71
N LEU A 23 1.47 3.97 1.39
CA LEU A 23 1.69 3.39 0.06
C LEU A 23 0.98 4.18 -1.04
N LYS A 24 -0.26 4.62 -0.80
CA LYS A 24 -0.99 5.48 -1.74
C LYS A 24 -0.26 6.81 -1.95
N MET A 25 0.17 7.46 -0.88
CA MET A 25 0.88 8.74 -0.96
C MET A 25 2.18 8.58 -1.76
N CYS A 26 2.94 7.51 -1.49
CA CYS A 26 4.16 7.17 -2.20
C CYS A 26 3.93 6.99 -3.70
N LEU A 27 2.89 6.25 -4.09
CA LEU A 27 2.55 6.00 -5.50
C LEU A 27 1.97 7.22 -6.21
N LEU A 28 1.22 8.08 -5.51
CA LEU A 28 0.70 9.32 -6.08
C LEU A 28 1.81 10.35 -6.35
N GLN A 29 2.93 10.26 -5.63
CA GLN A 29 4.06 11.16 -5.85
C GLN A 29 4.90 10.80 -7.07
N THR A 30 4.90 9.54 -7.52
CA THR A 30 5.75 9.04 -8.59
C THR A 30 5.22 9.33 -9.99
N ASP A 31 6.15 9.40 -10.94
CA ASP A 31 5.84 9.73 -12.34
C ASP A 31 4.98 8.67 -13.03
N CYS A 32 5.02 7.42 -12.55
CA CYS A 32 4.18 6.35 -13.09
C CYS A 32 2.67 6.67 -12.95
N CYS A 33 2.24 7.25 -11.83
CA CYS A 33 0.84 7.64 -11.66
C CYS A 33 0.55 9.06 -12.19
N LYS A 34 1.50 10.00 -12.07
CA LYS A 34 1.31 11.39 -12.51
C LYS A 34 1.40 11.59 -14.01
N VAL A 35 2.48 11.07 -14.62
CA VAL A 35 2.83 11.32 -16.03
C VAL A 35 2.20 10.26 -16.91
N HIS A 36 2.43 8.98 -16.59
CA HIS A 36 1.94 7.89 -17.42
C HIS A 36 0.45 7.58 -17.20
N LYS A 37 -0.17 8.15 -16.15
CA LYS A 37 -1.58 7.90 -15.76
C LYS A 37 -1.92 6.41 -15.63
N ILE A 38 -0.92 5.59 -15.31
CA ILE A 38 -1.08 4.16 -15.11
C ILE A 38 -1.63 3.93 -13.70
N THR A 39 -2.41 2.87 -13.52
CA THR A 39 -2.94 2.56 -12.19
C THR A 39 -1.81 2.19 -11.22
N PRO A 40 -1.88 2.56 -9.92
CA PRO A 40 -0.82 2.27 -8.96
C PRO A 40 -0.51 0.77 -8.84
N ARG A 41 -1.50 -0.08 -9.10
CA ARG A 41 -1.36 -1.53 -9.11
C ARG A 41 -0.49 -2.00 -10.26
N GLU A 42 -0.69 -1.42 -11.44
CA GLU A 42 0.05 -1.76 -12.64
C GLU A 42 1.48 -1.21 -12.59
N CYS A 43 1.69 -0.01 -12.04
CA CYS A 43 3.02 0.53 -11.71
C CYS A 43 3.86 -0.41 -10.84
N LEU A 44 3.24 -1.07 -9.86
CA LEU A 44 3.91 -2.03 -8.97
C LEU A 44 4.15 -3.39 -9.63
N LEU A 45 3.37 -3.75 -10.65
CA LEU A 45 3.46 -5.00 -11.40
C LEU A 45 4.56 -4.93 -12.46
N SER A 46 4.61 -3.83 -13.21
CA SER A 46 5.62 -3.60 -14.25
C SER A 46 6.99 -3.20 -13.70
N LYS A 47 7.09 -2.99 -12.38
CA LYS A 47 8.29 -2.48 -11.69
C LYS A 47 8.89 -1.26 -12.39
N HIS A 48 8.08 -0.23 -12.64
CA HIS A 48 8.57 0.99 -13.28
C HIS A 48 9.74 1.60 -12.53
N GLU A 49 10.75 2.08 -13.27
CA GLU A 49 11.95 2.75 -12.73
C GLU A 49 11.60 3.98 -11.89
N SER A 50 10.50 4.67 -12.25
CA SER A 50 10.05 5.87 -11.57
C SER A 50 9.47 5.61 -10.17
N VAL A 51 9.29 4.34 -9.79
CA VAL A 51 8.83 3.96 -8.45
C VAL A 51 10.05 3.71 -7.57
N PRO A 52 10.29 4.52 -6.52
CA PRO A 52 11.43 4.33 -5.64
C PRO A 52 11.28 3.07 -4.80
N GLU A 53 12.41 2.49 -4.38
CA GLU A 53 12.47 1.30 -3.52
C GLU A 53 11.64 1.46 -2.23
N GLN A 54 11.56 2.68 -1.70
CA GLN A 54 10.73 3.05 -0.56
C GLN A 54 9.26 2.61 -0.72
N CYS A 55 8.67 2.78 -1.91
CA CYS A 55 7.29 2.36 -2.16
C CYS A 55 7.14 0.82 -2.16
N TYR A 56 8.17 0.09 -2.62
CA TYR A 56 8.16 -1.38 -2.60
C TYR A 56 8.31 -1.93 -1.17
N ILE A 57 9.10 -1.25 -0.33
CA ILE A 57 9.19 -1.57 1.11
C ILE A 57 7.82 -1.38 1.76
N LEU A 58 7.16 -0.24 1.52
CA LEU A 58 5.80 0.02 2.04
C LEU A 58 4.78 -1.01 1.56
N LYS A 59 4.88 -1.47 0.32
CA LYS A 59 4.05 -2.56 -0.22
C LYS A 59 4.26 -3.84 0.57
N ASN A 60 5.51 -4.23 0.82
CA ASN A 60 5.83 -5.43 1.60
C ASN A 60 5.33 -5.32 3.04
N THR A 61 5.53 -4.18 3.70
CA THR A 61 5.03 -3.94 5.06
C THR A 61 3.50 -3.98 5.12
N PHE A 62 2.81 -3.39 4.14
CA PHE A 62 1.35 -3.49 4.03
C PHE A 62 0.91 -4.95 3.87
N PHE A 63 1.59 -5.73 3.03
CA PHE A 63 1.30 -7.14 2.81
C PHE A 63 1.51 -7.97 4.08
N GLU A 64 2.62 -7.77 4.78
CA GLU A 64 2.92 -8.44 6.04
C GLU A 64 1.93 -8.05 7.15
N CYS A 65 1.51 -6.79 7.21
CA CYS A 65 0.46 -6.35 8.12
C CYS A 65 -0.87 -7.09 7.84
N LYS A 66 -1.28 -7.16 6.56
CA LYS A 66 -2.50 -7.88 6.15
C LYS A 66 -2.40 -9.38 6.43
N ARG A 67 -1.24 -9.97 6.16
CA ARG A 67 -0.93 -11.38 6.43
C ARG A 67 -0.98 -11.67 7.92
N SER A 68 -0.48 -10.76 8.76
CA SER A 68 -0.55 -10.87 10.21
C SER A 68 -1.98 -10.90 10.77
N ILE A 69 -2.94 -10.27 10.10
CA ILE A 69 -4.35 -10.30 10.51
C ILE A 69 -4.97 -11.67 10.21
N ILE A 70 -4.55 -12.31 9.11
CA ILE A 70 -5.09 -13.59 8.65
C ILE A 70 -4.36 -14.78 9.30
N ASP A 71 -3.09 -14.62 9.68
CA ASP A 71 -2.29 -15.70 10.27
C ASP A 71 -2.81 -16.10 11.67
N ALA A 72 -3.58 -17.19 11.70
CA ALA A 72 -4.15 -17.75 12.92
C ALA A 72 -3.09 -18.17 13.95
N ARG A 73 -1.84 -18.45 13.53
CA ARG A 73 -0.75 -18.80 14.46
C ARG A 73 -0.36 -17.63 15.37
N ARG A 74 -0.57 -16.39 14.90
CA ARG A 74 -0.33 -15.18 15.70
C ARG A 74 -1.43 -14.89 16.72
N ARG A 75 -2.58 -15.60 16.66
CA ARG A 75 -3.62 -15.50 17.70
C ARG A 75 -3.12 -16.03 19.05
N PHE A 76 -2.33 -17.10 19.03
CA PHE A 76 -1.80 -17.74 20.24
C PHE A 76 -0.49 -17.12 20.73
N ARG A 77 0.37 -16.68 19.81
CA ARG A 77 1.72 -16.17 20.15
C ARG A 77 1.81 -14.66 20.33
N GLY A 78 0.73 -13.94 20.06
CA GLY A 78 0.72 -12.48 20.03
C GLY A 78 1.46 -11.90 18.81
N PRO A 79 1.33 -10.58 18.56
CA PRO A 79 2.08 -9.90 17.51
C PRO A 79 3.58 -9.90 17.84
N LYS A 80 4.43 -10.07 16.82
CA LYS A 80 5.86 -9.71 16.96
C LYS A 80 5.95 -8.19 17.05
N GLN A 81 6.56 -7.69 18.13
CA GLN A 81 6.97 -6.29 18.31
C GLN A 81 8.10 -5.97 17.34
#